data_AF-A0A3C0MHD0-F1
#
_entry.id   AF-A0A3C0MHD0-F1
#
_cell.length_a   1.000
_cell.length_b   1.000
_cell.length_c   1.000
_cell.angle_alpha   90.00
_cell.angle_beta   90.00
_cell.angle_gamma   90.00
#
_symmetry.space_group_name_H-M   'P 1'
#
loop_
_entity.id
_entity.type
_entity.pdbx_description
1 polymer ?
#
loop_
_entity_poly.entity_id
_entity_poly.type
_entity_poly.pdbx_seq_one_letter_code
_entity_poly.pdbx_strand_id
1 'polypeptide(L)'
;PWSGDPATFIVNALAPAEVAKVVLDEDTRRIEVVVPEDQLSLAIGRRGQNVRLASQLTGWQIDILTEAEESDRRQTQFRARTELFMNALSVDETLAQLLASE
;
A
#
# COMPACT_ATOMS: atom_id res chain seq x y z
N PRO A 1 -0.28 -2.30 -22.91
CA PRO A 1 -1.55 -2.86 -23.40
C PRO A 1 -2.67 -2.58 -22.39
N TRP A 2 -3.83 -2.11 -22.82
CA TRP A 2 -4.94 -1.83 -21.89
C TRP A 2 -5.47 -3.13 -21.29
N SER A 3 -5.53 -3.19 -19.96
CA SER A 3 -6.04 -4.31 -19.17
C SER A 3 -7.23 -3.80 -18.36
N GLY A 4 -8.32 -4.57 -18.33
CA GLY A 4 -9.52 -4.24 -17.54
C GLY A 4 -9.35 -4.41 -16.03
N ASP A 5 -8.20 -4.93 -15.58
CA ASP A 5 -7.85 -5.07 -14.18
C ASP A 5 -7.24 -3.74 -13.64
N PRO A 6 -7.83 -3.14 -12.59
CA PRO A 6 -7.35 -1.89 -11.99
C PRO A 6 -5.87 -1.92 -11.59
N ALA A 7 -5.40 -3.04 -11.03
CA ALA A 7 -3.98 -3.19 -10.64
C ALA A 7 -3.08 -3.04 -11.86
N THR A 8 -3.36 -3.79 -12.93
CA THR A 8 -2.59 -3.71 -14.17
C THR A 8 -2.64 -2.30 -14.78
N PHE A 9 -3.79 -1.62 -14.76
CA PHE A 9 -3.89 -0.26 -15.29
C PHE A 9 -3.01 0.72 -14.51
N ILE A 10 -2.97 0.61 -13.18
CA ILE A 10 -2.17 1.48 -12.31
C ILE A 10 -0.67 1.20 -12.46
N VAL A 11 -0.26 -0.06 -12.54
CA VAL A 11 1.15 -0.43 -12.82
C VAL A 11 1.60 0.20 -14.14
N ASN A 12 0.78 0.13 -15.19
CA ASN A 12 1.08 0.77 -16.47
C ASN A 12 1.11 2.30 -16.37
N ALA A 13 0.29 2.92 -15.52
CA ALA A 13 0.26 4.37 -15.33
C ALA A 13 1.51 4.91 -14.61
N LEU A 14 2.21 4.06 -13.85
CA LEU A 14 3.47 4.41 -13.16
C LEU A 14 4.73 4.16 -13.99
N ALA A 15 4.60 3.57 -15.19
CA ALA A 15 5.71 3.40 -16.11
C ALA A 15 6.44 4.74 -16.35
N PRO A 16 7.78 4.77 -16.29
CA PRO A 16 8.73 3.66 -16.44
C PRO A 16 9.15 2.95 -15.14
N ALA A 17 8.60 3.27 -13.97
CA ALA A 17 9.00 2.65 -12.71
C ALA A 17 8.51 1.20 -12.60
N GLU A 18 9.35 0.31 -12.08
CA GLU A 18 9.00 -1.09 -11.80
C GLU A 18 8.33 -1.22 -10.43
N VAL A 19 7.27 -2.03 -10.38
CA VAL A 19 6.44 -2.25 -9.18
C VAL A 19 6.63 -3.67 -8.68
N ALA A 20 6.90 -3.82 -7.38
CA ALA A 20 7.08 -5.11 -6.73
C ALA A 20 5.75 -5.71 -6.24
N LYS A 21 4.91 -4.89 -5.61
CA LYS A 21 3.62 -5.33 -5.05
C LYS A 21 2.59 -4.20 -5.13
N VAL A 22 1.33 -4.56 -5.26
CA VAL A 22 0.20 -3.65 -5.25
C VAL A 22 -0.85 -4.15 -4.27
N VAL A 23 -1.38 -3.28 -3.42
CA VAL A 23 -2.48 -3.56 -2.51
C VAL A 23 -3.60 -2.57 -2.81
N LEU A 24 -4.78 -3.09 -3.15
CA LEU A 24 -5.96 -2.30 -3.48
C LEU A 24 -6.89 -2.25 -2.28
N ASP A 25 -7.40 -1.05 -2.00
CA ASP A 25 -8.53 -0.83 -1.11
C ASP A 25 -9.66 -0.21 -1.94
N GLU A 26 -10.61 -1.06 -2.35
CA GLU A 26 -11.74 -0.67 -3.19
C GLU A 26 -12.74 0.22 -2.44
N ASP A 27 -12.85 0.08 -1.12
CA ASP A 27 -13.77 0.85 -0.29
C ASP A 27 -13.33 2.32 -0.23
N THR A 28 -12.03 2.56 -0.10
CA THR A 28 -11.47 3.92 -0.01
C THR A 28 -10.96 4.47 -1.35
N ARG A 29 -11.02 3.68 -2.42
CA ARG A 29 -10.39 3.98 -3.73
C ARG A 29 -8.93 4.37 -3.60
N ARG A 30 -8.22 3.68 -2.70
CA ARG A 30 -6.80 3.84 -2.47
C ARG A 30 -6.04 2.64 -2.98
N ILE A 31 -4.83 2.90 -3.41
CA ILE A 31 -3.91 1.87 -3.82
C ILE A 31 -2.54 2.14 -3.25
N GLU A 32 -1.94 1.10 -2.72
CA GLU A 32 -0.60 1.13 -2.16
C GLU A 32 0.30 0.37 -3.10
N VAL A 33 1.34 1.05 -3.55
CA VAL A 33 2.29 0.53 -4.53
C VAL A 33 3.64 0.41 -3.86
N VAL A 34 4.11 -0.81 -3.74
CA VAL A 34 5.44 -1.11 -3.20
C VAL A 34 6.42 -1.20 -4.35
N VAL A 35 7.48 -0.41 -4.25
CA VAL A 35 8.56 -0.36 -5.25
C VAL A 35 9.91 -0.65 -4.59
N PRO A 36 10.89 -1.14 -5.35
CA PRO A 36 12.28 -1.15 -4.92
C PRO A 36 12.78 0.26 -4.57
N GLU A 37 13.74 0.35 -3.65
CA GLU A 37 14.29 1.64 -3.16
C GLU A 37 14.85 2.52 -4.30
N ASP A 38 15.53 1.91 -5.26
CA ASP A 38 16.10 2.58 -6.43
C ASP A 38 15.04 3.11 -7.41
N GLN A 39 13.83 2.53 -7.37
CA GLN A 39 12.69 2.92 -8.20
C GLN A 39 11.80 3.99 -7.54
N LEU A 40 11.93 4.22 -6.22
CA LEU A 40 11.07 5.16 -5.46
C LEU A 40 11.04 6.56 -6.09
N SER A 41 12.22 7.11 -6.39
CA SER A 41 12.35 8.44 -6.99
C SER A 41 11.71 8.51 -8.38
N LEU A 42 11.83 7.44 -9.17
CA LEU A 42 11.25 7.36 -10.52
C LEU A 42 9.73 7.24 -10.45
N ALA A 43 9.21 6.41 -9.55
CA ALA A 43 7.79 6.19 -9.33
C ALA A 43 7.08 7.47 -8.86
N ILE A 44 7.69 8.22 -7.93
CA ILE A 44 7.19 9.52 -7.47
C ILE A 44 7.32 10.57 -8.58
N GLY A 45 8.46 10.58 -9.27
CA GLY A 45 8.81 11.56 -10.29
C GLY A 45 9.17 12.94 -9.71
N ARG A 46 9.63 13.85 -10.57
CA ARG A 46 10.07 15.19 -10.14
C ARG A 46 8.92 15.94 -9.47
N ARG A 47 9.11 16.34 -8.20
CA ARG A 47 8.08 17.01 -7.38
C ARG A 47 6.75 16.23 -7.28
N GLY A 48 6.81 14.90 -7.34
CA GLY A 48 5.62 14.05 -7.30
C GLY A 48 4.77 14.13 -8.58
N GLN A 49 5.33 14.56 -9.70
CA GLN A 49 4.58 14.70 -10.94
C GLN A 49 4.07 13.36 -11.47
N ASN A 50 4.87 12.29 -11.39
CA ASN A 50 4.52 11.01 -11.99
C ASN A 50 3.34 10.38 -11.24
N VAL A 51 3.45 10.23 -9.92
CA VAL A 51 2.37 9.71 -9.07
C VAL A 51 1.09 10.53 -9.19
N ARG A 52 1.20 11.86 -9.35
CA ARG A 52 0.04 12.74 -9.51
C ARG A 52 -0.66 12.55 -10.85
N LEU A 53 0.10 12.41 -11.94
CA LEU A 53 -0.46 12.11 -13.26
C LEU A 53 -1.09 10.72 -13.29
N ALA A 54 -0.44 9.71 -12.70
CA ALA A 54 -0.99 8.37 -12.57
C ALA A 54 -2.28 8.34 -11.75
N SER A 55 -2.33 9.09 -10.65
CA SER A 55 -3.53 9.24 -9.81
C SER A 55 -4.67 9.93 -10.58
N GLN A 56 -4.37 10.98 -11.35
CA GLN A 56 -5.38 11.66 -12.19
C GLN A 56 -5.88 10.78 -13.34
N LEU A 57 -5.00 9.99 -13.95
CA LEU A 57 -5.32 9.11 -15.06
C LEU A 57 -6.21 7.93 -14.62
N THR A 58 -5.90 7.35 -13.46
CA THR A 58 -6.57 6.16 -12.95
C THR A 58 -7.79 6.51 -12.10
N GLY A 59 -7.82 7.71 -11.51
CA GLY A 59 -8.85 8.13 -10.56
C GLY A 59 -8.67 7.55 -9.15
N TRP A 60 -7.55 6.87 -8.90
CA TRP A 60 -7.20 6.28 -7.62
C TRP A 60 -6.25 7.19 -6.85
N GLN A 61 -6.35 7.18 -5.53
CA GLN A 61 -5.31 7.76 -4.69
C GLN A 61 -4.17 6.74 -4.57
N ILE A 62 -2.97 7.12 -5.01
CA ILE A 62 -1.80 6.24 -5.10
C ILE A 62 -0.79 6.63 -4.02
N ASP A 63 -0.53 5.74 -3.09
CA ASP A 63 0.53 5.85 -2.10
C ASP A 63 1.69 4.93 -2.50
N ILE A 64 2.89 5.50 -2.65
CA ILE A 64 4.09 4.77 -3.06
C ILE A 64 4.98 4.57 -1.84
N LEU A 65 5.41 3.34 -1.61
CA LEU A 65 6.20 2.92 -0.46
C LEU A 65 7.35 2.01 -0.91
N THR A 66 8.42 1.97 -0.15
CA THR A 66 9.45 0.94 -0.30
C THR A 66 9.06 -0.34 0.45
N GLU A 67 9.72 -1.46 0.15
CA GLU A 67 9.49 -2.71 0.87
C GLU A 67 9.73 -2.58 2.38
N ALA A 68 10.74 -1.77 2.76
CA ALA A 68 11.06 -1.49 4.14
C ALA A 68 9.93 -0.68 4.82
N GLU A 69 9.45 0.38 4.17
CA GLU A 69 8.34 1.20 4.67
C GLU A 69 7.04 0.41 4.79
N GLU A 70 6.73 -0.46 3.81
CA GLU A 70 5.55 -1.30 3.85
C GLU A 70 5.62 -2.33 4.99
N SER A 71 6.80 -2.93 5.22
CA SER A 71 7.03 -3.86 6.32
C SER A 71 6.88 -3.19 7.70
N ASP A 72 7.48 -2.02 7.88
CA ASP A 72 7.41 -1.27 9.15
C ASP A 72 5.98 -0.81 9.44
N ARG A 73 5.26 -0.34 8.42
CA ARG A 73 3.85 0.03 8.55
C ARG A 73 2.97 -1.17 8.89
N ARG A 74 3.17 -2.33 8.24
CA ARG A 74 2.44 -3.57 8.59
C ARG A 74 2.69 -3.98 10.03
N GLN A 75 3.92 -3.91 10.50
CA GLN A 75 4.25 -4.25 11.88
C GLN A 75 3.60 -3.29 12.89
N THR A 76 3.61 -1.99 12.58
CA THR A 76 2.93 -0.97 13.39
C THR A 76 1.42 -1.19 13.44
N GLN A 77 0.79 -1.48 12.29
CA GLN A 77 -0.64 -1.79 12.22
C GLN A 77 -0.98 -3.06 12.99
N PHE A 78 -0.17 -4.11 12.86
CA PHE A 78 -0.39 -5.36 13.59
C PHE A 78 -0.34 -5.17 15.11
N ARG A 79 0.63 -4.40 15.61
CA ARG A 79 0.73 -4.06 17.04
C ARG A 79 -0.47 -3.25 17.52
N ALA A 80 -0.83 -2.19 16.79
CA ALA A 80 -1.99 -1.36 17.13
C ALA A 80 -3.30 -2.18 17.16
N ARG A 81 -3.47 -3.10 16.20
CA ARG A 81 -4.64 -3.99 16.12
C ARG A 81 -4.65 -5.00 17.28
N THR A 82 -3.50 -5.54 17.65
CA THR A 82 -3.32 -6.41 18.82
C THR A 82 -3.68 -5.67 20.12
N GLU A 83 -3.16 -4.46 20.33
CA GLU A 83 -3.47 -3.63 21.50
C GLU A 83 -4.95 -3.28 21.59
N LEU A 84 -5.57 -2.97 20.45
CA LEU A 84 -7.00 -2.71 20.38
C LEU A 84 -7.82 -3.92 20.83
N PHE A 85 -7.46 -5.14 20.41
CA PHE A 85 -8.15 -6.36 20.86
C PHE A 85 -7.92 -6.67 22.33
N MET A 86 -6.69 -6.52 22.84
CA MET A 86 -6.41 -6.69 24.26
C MET A 86 -7.31 -5.78 25.11
N ASN A 87 -7.42 -4.51 24.73
CA ASN A 87 -8.21 -3.53 25.48
C ASN A 87 -9.73 -3.72 25.31
N ALA A 88 -10.20 -3.95 24.08
CA ALA A 88 -11.63 -4.03 23.78
C ALA A 88 -12.26 -5.34 24.25
N LEU A 89 -11.52 -6.45 24.20
CA LEU A 89 -12.01 -7.78 24.55
C LEU A 89 -11.46 -8.29 25.89
N SER A 90 -10.56 -7.54 26.54
CA SER A 90 -9.90 -7.94 27.79
C SER A 90 -9.25 -9.32 27.72
N VAL A 91 -8.67 -9.64 26.56
CA VAL A 91 -8.00 -10.90 26.27
C VAL A 91 -6.49 -10.78 26.51
N ASP A 92 -5.82 -11.91 26.70
CA ASP A 92 -4.37 -11.96 26.77
C ASP A 92 -3.73 -11.71 25.39
N GLU A 93 -2.42 -11.42 25.40
CA GLU A 93 -1.66 -11.07 24.20
C GLU A 93 -1.69 -12.18 23.14
N THR A 94 -1.65 -13.45 23.53
CA THR A 94 -1.60 -14.56 22.57
C THR A 94 -2.90 -14.68 21.81
N LEU A 95 -4.04 -14.54 22.52
CA LEU A 95 -5.35 -14.52 21.90
C LEU A 95 -5.55 -13.27 21.04
N ALA A 96 -5.07 -12.10 21.48
CA ALA A 96 -5.14 -10.87 20.71
C ALA A 96 -4.31 -10.92 19.41
N GLN A 97 -3.11 -11.49 19.45
CA GLN A 97 -2.25 -11.66 18.27
C GLN A 97 -2.88 -12.59 17.24
N LEU A 98 -3.53 -13.67 17.69
CA LEU A 98 -4.24 -14.60 16.80
C LEU A 98 -5.40 -13.89 16.09
N LEU A 99 -6.21 -13.13 16.82
CA LEU A 99 -7.29 -12.32 16.24
C LEU A 99 -6.79 -11.21 15.30
N ALA A 100 -5.61 -10.64 15.55
CA ALA A 100 -5.00 -9.63 14.69
C ALA A 100 -4.42 -10.20 13.39
N SER A 101 -4.20 -11.53 13.33
CA SER A 101 -3.68 -12.21 12.14
C SER A 101 -4.76 -12.64 11.14
N GLU A 102 -6.03 -12.65 11.55
CA GLU A 102 -7.20 -12.84 10.69
C GLU A 102 -7.63 -11.54 9.99
#